data_AF-A0A7V8Y3U0-F1
#
_entry.id   AF-A0A7V8Y3U0-F1
#
_cell.length_a   1.000
_cell.length_b   1.000
_cell.length_c   1.000
_cell.angle_alpha   90.00
_cell.angle_beta   90.00
_cell.angle_gamma   90.00
#
_symmetry.space_group_name_H-M   'P 1'
#
loop_
_entity.id
_entity.type
_entity.pdbx_description
1 polymer ?
#
loop_
_entity_poly.entity_id
_entity_poly.type
_entity_poly.pdbx_seq_one_letter_code
_entity_poly.pdbx_strand_id
1 'polypeptide(L)'
;KWAAGISDTFALGIANEAIGLGLPVVVAPHAKASLAVHPAFQASLKRLAGCGVTVLENEVLRGEDNEEAPLAFNWSPLLDELSTQLR
;
A
#
# COMPACT_ATOMS: atom_id res chain seq x y z
N LYS A 1 -4.73 8.01 -7.83
CA LYS A 1 -4.20 7.69 -9.18
C LYS A 1 -4.28 6.20 -9.46
N TRP A 2 -3.54 5.38 -8.70
CA TRP A 2 -3.53 3.93 -8.88
C TRP A 2 -4.93 3.28 -8.89
N ALA A 3 -5.75 3.57 -7.88
CA ALA A 3 -7.13 3.05 -7.79
C ALA A 3 -8.00 3.35 -9.04
N ALA A 4 -7.67 4.40 -9.80
CA ALA A 4 -8.37 4.78 -11.02
C ALA A 4 -7.73 4.20 -12.30
N GLY A 5 -6.70 3.37 -12.20
CA GLY A 5 -5.96 2.79 -13.34
C GLY A 5 -5.00 3.76 -14.04
N ILE A 6 -4.66 4.88 -13.41
CA ILE A 6 -3.73 5.87 -14.00
C ILE A 6 -2.29 5.39 -13.82
N SER A 7 -1.53 5.33 -14.91
CA SER A 7 -0.12 4.92 -14.98
C SER A 7 0.80 6.04 -15.47
N ASP A 8 0.75 7.22 -14.84
CA ASP A 8 1.57 8.38 -15.21
C ASP A 8 2.99 8.36 -14.61
N THR A 9 3.33 7.31 -13.85
CA THR A 9 4.68 7.03 -13.36
C THR A 9 5.03 5.57 -13.61
N PHE A 10 6.32 5.26 -13.70
CA PHE A 10 6.80 3.88 -13.88
C PHE A 10 6.26 2.93 -12.79
N ALA A 11 6.32 3.35 -11.52
CA ALA A 11 5.81 2.56 -10.40
C ALA A 11 4.30 2.25 -10.53
N LEU A 12 3.49 3.22 -10.98
CA LEU A 12 2.07 2.99 -11.23
C LEU A 12 1.82 2.10 -12.45
N GLY A 13 2.68 2.16 -13.47
CA GLY A 13 2.67 1.23 -14.59
C GLY A 13 2.85 -0.21 -14.13
N ILE A 14 3.93 -0.49 -13.39
CA ILE A 14 4.20 -1.82 -12.83
C ILE A 14 3.08 -2.28 -11.90
N ALA A 15 2.56 -1.40 -11.05
CA ALA A 15 1.49 -1.76 -10.11
C ALA A 15 0.17 -2.13 -10.82
N ASN A 16 -0.18 -1.43 -11.91
CA ASN A 16 -1.36 -1.77 -12.71
C ASN A 16 -1.14 -3.04 -13.55
N GLU A 17 0.07 -3.26 -14.08
CA GLU A 17 0.41 -4.50 -14.79
C GLU A 17 0.35 -5.71 -13.86
N ALA A 18 0.85 -5.62 -12.64
CA ALA A 18 0.78 -6.68 -11.65
C ALA A 18 -0.68 -7.10 -11.32
N ILE A 19 -1.58 -6.11 -11.17
CA ILE A 19 -3.03 -6.37 -11.04
C ILE A 19 -3.56 -7.10 -12.29
N GLY A 20 -3.22 -6.63 -13.49
CA GLY A 20 -3.67 -7.23 -14.75
C GLY A 20 -3.15 -8.65 -14.99
N LEU A 21 -1.96 -8.96 -14.48
CA LEU A 21 -1.33 -10.29 -14.53
C LEU A 21 -1.83 -11.24 -13.43
N GLY A 22 -2.66 -10.76 -12.50
CA GLY A 22 -3.15 -11.55 -11.37
C GLY A 22 -2.04 -11.91 -10.36
N LEU A 23 -0.97 -11.12 -10.31
CA LEU A 23 0.09 -11.32 -9.32
C LEU A 23 -0.39 -10.90 -7.92
N PRO A 24 0.12 -11.53 -6.85
CA PRO A 24 -0.08 -11.03 -5.49
C PRO A 24 0.46 -9.60 -5.33
N VAL A 25 -0.38 -8.68 -4.86
CA VAL A 25 0.01 -7.28 -4.62
C VAL A 25 -0.41 -6.88 -3.21
N VAL A 26 0.56 -6.43 -2.42
CA VAL A 26 0.34 -5.88 -1.07
C VAL A 26 0.68 -4.39 -1.08
N VAL A 27 -0.16 -3.57 -0.46
CA VAL A 27 0.11 -2.14 -0.24
C VAL A 27 -0.04 -1.78 1.22
N ALA A 28 0.90 -0.98 1.73
CA ALA A 28 0.83 -0.37 3.05
C ALA A 28 0.71 1.15 2.92
N PRO A 29 -0.48 1.74 3.11
CA PRO A 29 -0.65 3.18 3.05
C PRO A 29 0.15 3.88 4.16
N HIS A 30 0.73 5.03 3.83
CA HIS A 30 1.44 5.86 4.80
C HIS A 30 1.05 7.32 4.60
N ALA A 31 -0.19 7.65 4.97
CA ALA A 31 -0.75 8.98 4.86
C ALA A 31 -0.96 9.60 6.25
N LYS A 32 -0.63 10.89 6.38
CA LYS A 32 -0.95 11.69 7.58
C LYS A 32 -2.43 11.57 7.91
N ALA A 33 -2.75 11.54 9.21
CA ALA A 33 -4.13 11.46 9.69
C ALA A 33 -5.08 12.50 9.04
N SER A 34 -4.62 13.73 8.84
CA SER A 34 -5.40 14.80 8.20
C SER A 34 -5.76 14.52 6.74
N LEU A 35 -4.98 13.69 6.03
CA LEU A 35 -5.28 13.23 4.68
C LEU A 35 -6.12 11.95 4.70
N ALA A 36 -5.84 11.05 5.66
CA ALA A 36 -6.53 9.76 5.78
C ALA A 36 -8.02 9.89 6.13
N VAL A 37 -8.44 10.99 6.77
CA VAL A 37 -9.85 11.31 7.04
C VAL A 37 -10.64 11.69 5.79
N HIS A 38 -9.96 12.03 4.68
CA HIS A 38 -10.66 12.41 3.46
C HIS A 38 -11.41 11.22 2.86
N PRO A 39 -12.70 11.33 2.47
CA PRO A 39 -13.48 10.19 1.98
C PRO A 39 -12.87 9.47 0.77
N ALA A 40 -12.19 10.22 -0.11
CA ALA A 40 -11.51 9.65 -1.28
C ALA A 40 -10.36 8.71 -0.91
N PHE A 41 -9.73 8.86 0.26
CA PHE A 41 -8.68 7.95 0.73
C PHE A 41 -9.27 6.55 0.97
N GLN A 42 -10.30 6.47 1.82
CA GLN A 42 -10.99 5.22 2.12
C GLN A 42 -11.64 4.60 0.88
N ALA A 43 -12.25 5.41 0.02
CA ALA A 43 -12.82 4.93 -1.25
C ALA A 43 -11.75 4.36 -2.19
N SER A 44 -10.55 4.97 -2.24
CA SER A 44 -9.44 4.47 -3.05
C SER A 44 -8.90 3.14 -2.54
N LEU A 45 -8.73 3.00 -1.21
CA LEU A 45 -8.30 1.74 -0.59
C LEU A 45 -9.31 0.61 -0.85
N LYS A 46 -10.60 0.89 -0.66
CA LYS A 46 -11.67 -0.08 -0.95
C LYS A 46 -11.68 -0.51 -2.42
N ARG A 47 -11.44 0.42 -3.34
CA ARG A 47 -11.36 0.11 -4.78
C ARG A 47 -10.17 -0.77 -5.11
N LEU A 48 -9.00 -0.50 -4.53
CA LEU A 48 -7.81 -1.35 -4.70
C LEU A 48 -8.04 -2.76 -4.14
N ALA A 49 -8.67 -2.88 -2.96
CA ALA A 49 -9.07 -4.17 -2.40
C ALA A 49 -10.01 -4.95 -3.34
N GLY A 50 -10.98 -4.26 -3.95
CA GLY A 50 -11.86 -4.84 -4.97
C GLY A 50 -11.14 -5.27 -6.26
N CYS A 51 -9.92 -4.78 -6.51
CA CYS A 51 -9.05 -5.19 -7.62
C CYS A 51 -8.11 -6.36 -7.24
N GLY A 52 -8.24 -6.95 -6.04
CA GLY A 52 -7.39 -8.06 -5.59
C GLY A 52 -6.08 -7.62 -4.92
N VAL A 53 -5.93 -6.33 -4.61
CA VAL A 53 -4.79 -5.82 -3.83
C VAL A 53 -5.05 -6.02 -2.34
N THR A 54 -4.11 -6.62 -1.61
CA THR A 54 -4.17 -6.65 -0.16
C THR A 54 -3.74 -5.31 0.42
N VAL A 55 -4.64 -4.65 1.13
CA VAL A 55 -4.43 -3.33 1.72
C VAL A 55 -4.21 -3.49 3.22
N LEU A 56 -3.01 -3.15 3.68
CA LEU A 56 -2.70 -3.09 5.11
C LEU A 56 -3.24 -1.79 5.73
N GLU A 57 -3.26 -1.74 7.06
CA GLU A 57 -3.66 -0.54 7.80
C GLU A 57 -2.76 0.66 7.48
N ASN A 58 -3.34 1.85 7.52
CA ASN A 58 -2.59 3.08 7.31
C ASN A 58 -1.55 3.26 8.43
N GLU A 59 -0.33 3.63 8.05
CA GLU A 59 0.81 3.80 8.95
C GLU A 59 1.30 2.51 9.63
N VAL A 60 0.90 1.31 9.16
CA VAL A 60 1.42 0.03 9.69
C VAL A 60 2.95 -0.10 9.61
N LEU A 61 3.59 0.56 8.63
CA LEU A 61 5.04 0.58 8.48
C LEU A 61 5.72 1.66 9.31
N ARG A 62 4.99 2.45 10.09
CA ARG A 62 5.59 3.47 10.96
C ARG A 62 6.49 2.77 11.97
N GLY A 63 7.79 3.00 11.87
CA GLY A 63 8.75 2.56 12.88
C GLY A 63 8.59 3.36 14.17
N GLU A 64 9.22 2.86 15.22
CA GLU A 64 9.34 3.61 16.47
C GLU A 64 10.10 4.92 16.23
N ASP A 65 9.66 5.99 16.89
CA ASP A 65 10.33 7.29 16.81
C ASP A 65 11.71 7.14 17.49
N ASN A 66 12.75 6.91 16.68
CA ASN A 66 14.13 6.74 17.12
C ASN A 66 14.96 7.96 16.74
N GLU A 67 15.59 8.62 17.73
CA GLU A 67 16.46 9.78 17.53
C GLU A 67 17.69 9.47 16.65
N GLU A 68 18.17 8.23 16.64
CA GLU A 68 19.30 7.77 15.83
C GLU A 68 18.88 7.31 14.42
N ALA A 69 17.60 6.97 14.23
CA ALA A 69 17.06 6.47 12.94
C ALA A 69 15.64 7.00 12.68
N PRO A 70 15.48 8.32 12.45
CA PRO A 70 14.17 9.01 12.41
C PRO A 70 13.25 8.63 11.23
N LEU A 71 13.68 7.72 10.34
CA LEU A 71 12.94 7.29 9.15
C LEU A 71 12.90 5.76 9.00
N ALA A 72 13.14 5.00 10.08
CA ALA A 72 13.06 3.55 10.02
C ALA A 72 11.61 3.12 9.73
N PHE A 73 11.41 2.37 8.65
CA PHE A 73 10.14 1.70 8.36
C PHE A 73 10.16 0.28 8.92
N ASN A 74 9.08 -0.11 9.61
CA ASN A 74 8.88 -1.49 10.01
C ASN A 74 8.34 -2.31 8.82
N TRP A 75 9.23 -2.98 8.08
CA TRP A 75 8.88 -3.72 6.87
C TRP A 75 8.24 -5.09 7.13
N SER A 76 8.38 -5.63 8.35
CA SER A 76 7.95 -7.00 8.68
C SER A 76 6.48 -7.26 8.33
N PRO A 77 5.51 -6.39 8.69
CA PRO A 77 4.10 -6.65 8.36
C PRO A 77 3.83 -6.83 6.87
N LEU A 78 4.53 -6.09 6.01
CA LEU A 78 4.38 -6.19 4.55
C LEU A 78 5.02 -7.48 4.01
N LEU A 79 6.20 -7.84 4.51
CA LEU A 79 6.92 -9.04 4.09
C LEU A 79 6.22 -10.32 4.56
N ASP A 80 5.66 -10.32 5.77
CA ASP A 80 4.90 -11.44 6.32
C ASP A 80 3.62 -11.70 5.52
N GLU A 81 2.90 -10.62 5.19
CA GLU A 81 1.70 -10.71 4.35
C GLU A 81 2.03 -11.23 2.94
N LEU A 82 3.06 -10.68 2.30
CA LEU A 82 3.47 -11.14 0.96
C LEU A 82 3.92 -12.60 0.98
N SER A 83 4.65 -13.01 2.03
CA SER A 83 5.09 -14.40 2.22
C SER A 83 3.93 -15.36 2.43
N THR A 84 2.81 -14.88 2.98
CA THR A 84 1.59 -15.67 3.18
C THR A 84 0.87 -15.91 1.85
N GLN A 85 0.88 -14.95 0.93
CA GLN A 85 0.22 -15.07 -0.38
C GLN A 85 0.99 -15.92 -1.39
N LEU A 86 2.30 -16.11 -1.19
CA LEU A 86 3.17 -16.90 -2.07
C LEU A 86 3.27 -18.38 -1.68
N ARG A 87 2.61 -18.80 -0.59
CA ARG A 87 2.54 -20.20 -0.14
C ARG A 87 1.32 -20.90 -0.73
#